data_AF-A0A378FV99-F1
#
_entry.id   AF-A0A378FV99-F1
#
_cell.length_a   1.000
_cell.length_b   1.000
_cell.length_c   1.000
_cell.angle_alpha   90.00
_cell.angle_beta   90.00
_cell.angle_gamma   90.00
#
_symmetry.space_group_name_H-M   'P 1'
#
loop_
_entity.id
_entity.type
_entity.pdbx_description
1 polymer ?
#
loop_
_entity_poly.entity_id
_entity_poly.type
_entity_poly.pdbx_seq_one_letter_code
_entity_poly.pdbx_strand_id
1 'polypeptide(L)'
;MSRTRCVCILGVPLNDERGYVAKALELHDWSQCVLSAGSNIFVLPYGEVSEAQRQAFDEQLTHNDHFLQRGLSALLNYPGLITIADMPPGPSPALKALTGLADLHLIPLLADSASMSTLAHVEKQRLTGAALNHKHGHYFVINQSDSRRQVSRDVTSLMEEKLGRATAWRDPS
;
A
#
# COMPACT_ATOMS: atom_id res chain seq x y z
N MET A 1 6.46 -10.34 25.84
CA MET A 1 6.43 -9.11 25.02
C MET A 1 6.72 -9.49 23.58
N SER A 2 5.68 -9.65 22.76
CA SER A 2 5.86 -9.94 21.33
C SER A 2 6.27 -8.64 20.64
N ARG A 3 7.51 -8.58 20.16
CA ARG A 3 7.98 -7.45 19.33
C ARG A 3 7.36 -7.63 17.95
N THR A 4 6.34 -6.83 17.65
CA THR A 4 5.76 -6.74 16.32
C THR A 4 6.87 -6.39 15.32
N ARG A 5 7.02 -7.24 14.29
CA ARG A 5 7.97 -7.01 13.19
C ARG A 5 7.18 -6.43 12.03
N CYS A 6 7.69 -5.37 11.42
CA CYS A 6 7.03 -4.75 10.27
C CYS A 6 7.86 -5.02 9.02
N VAL A 7 7.22 -5.50 7.96
CA VAL A 7 7.77 -5.55 6.61
C VAL A 7 7.07 -4.48 5.77
N CYS A 8 7.81 -3.48 5.32
CA CYS A 8 7.33 -2.49 4.37
C CYS A 8 7.68 -2.95 2.95
N ILE A 9 6.68 -3.13 2.10
CA ILE A 9 6.82 -3.73 0.77
C ILE A 9 7.09 -2.68 -0.32
N LEU A 10 6.99 -1.37 -0.09
CA LEU A 10 7.42 -0.38 -1.10
C LEU A 10 7.59 1.04 -0.54
N GLY A 11 8.37 1.87 -1.26
CA GLY A 11 8.56 3.30 -1.00
C GLY A 11 10.00 3.78 -0.79
N VAL A 12 11.00 2.90 -0.75
CA VAL A 12 12.40 3.35 -0.59
C VAL A 12 13.09 3.42 -1.95
N PRO A 13 13.52 4.62 -2.42
CA PRO A 13 14.45 4.71 -3.52
C PRO A 13 15.79 4.23 -2.99
N LEU A 14 16.21 3.04 -3.40
CA LEU A 14 17.58 2.61 -3.20
C LEU A 14 18.06 2.18 -4.56
N ASN A 15 19.12 2.84 -5.00
CA ASN A 15 19.97 2.54 -6.14
C ASN A 15 20.63 1.15 -5.97
N ASP A 16 19.85 0.16 -5.57
CA ASP A 16 20.24 -1.11 -4.98
C ASP A 16 19.64 -2.22 -5.86
N GLU A 17 20.52 -2.95 -6.51
CA GLU A 17 20.24 -4.03 -7.45
C GLU A 17 19.51 -5.22 -6.80
N ARG A 18 19.24 -5.17 -5.49
CA ARG A 18 18.56 -6.23 -4.71
C ARG A 18 17.03 -6.16 -4.77
N GLY A 19 16.47 -5.39 -5.69
CA GLY A 19 15.03 -5.35 -5.98
C GLY A 19 14.43 -6.72 -6.24
N TYR A 20 13.24 -6.99 -5.69
CA TYR A 20 12.57 -8.27 -5.92
C TYR A 20 12.02 -8.39 -7.35
N VAL A 21 11.62 -7.28 -7.99
CA VAL A 21 10.94 -7.31 -9.29
C VAL A 21 11.88 -7.76 -10.40
N ALA A 22 13.14 -7.31 -10.38
CA ALA A 22 14.16 -7.76 -11.33
C ALA A 22 14.36 -9.28 -11.28
N LYS A 23 14.14 -9.90 -10.11
CA LYS A 23 14.31 -11.34 -9.86
C LYS A 23 12.98 -12.10 -9.75
N ALA A 24 11.84 -11.43 -9.93
CA ALA A 24 10.53 -11.99 -9.56
C ALA A 24 10.13 -13.18 -10.44
N LEU A 25 10.65 -13.25 -11.67
CA LEU A 25 10.42 -14.35 -12.59
C LEU A 25 11.39 -15.53 -12.37
N GLU A 26 12.52 -15.30 -11.68
CA GLU A 26 13.55 -16.31 -11.42
C GLU A 26 13.39 -16.91 -10.01
N LEU A 27 13.09 -16.07 -9.04
CA LEU A 27 12.93 -16.44 -7.63
C LEU A 27 11.47 -16.71 -7.30
N HIS A 28 11.24 -17.85 -6.65
CA HIS A 28 9.93 -18.25 -6.13
C HIS A 28 9.69 -17.77 -4.70
N ASP A 29 10.75 -17.33 -4.01
CA ASP A 29 10.73 -16.81 -2.65
C ASP A 29 11.43 -15.45 -2.61
N TRP A 30 10.64 -14.38 -2.47
CA TRP A 30 11.16 -13.01 -2.45
C TRP A 30 11.64 -12.57 -1.07
N SER A 31 11.50 -13.40 -0.02
CA SER A 31 12.07 -13.09 1.29
C SER A 31 13.61 -12.92 1.23
N GLN A 32 14.25 -13.52 0.22
CA GLN A 32 15.68 -13.39 -0.07
C GLN A 32 16.10 -11.98 -0.51
N CYS A 33 15.15 -11.15 -0.96
CA CYS A 33 15.36 -9.77 -1.36
C CYS A 33 15.12 -8.78 -0.21
N VAL A 34 14.77 -9.26 0.99
CA VAL A 34 14.45 -8.39 2.13
C VAL A 34 15.73 -7.76 2.72
N LEU A 35 15.68 -6.45 2.91
CA LEU A 35 16.71 -5.66 3.55
C LEU A 35 16.29 -5.33 4.99
N SER A 36 17.24 -5.35 5.93
CA SER A 36 17.00 -4.87 7.29
C SER A 36 17.27 -3.37 7.36
N ALA A 37 16.27 -2.58 7.77
CA ALA A 37 16.35 -1.12 7.92
C ALA A 37 16.39 -0.68 9.40
N GLY A 38 16.47 -1.63 10.34
CA GLY A 38 16.46 -1.39 11.77
C GLY A 38 16.17 -2.67 12.55
N SER A 39 16.11 -2.59 13.89
CA SER A 39 16.05 -3.78 14.75
C SER A 39 14.83 -4.68 14.50
N ASN A 40 13.70 -4.13 14.03
CA ASN A 40 12.46 -4.86 13.73
C ASN A 40 11.78 -4.40 12.43
N ILE A 41 12.48 -3.63 11.58
CA ILE A 41 11.94 -3.09 10.34
C ILE A 41 12.68 -3.75 9.19
N PHE A 42 11.88 -4.35 8.31
CA PHE A 42 12.33 -5.03 7.12
C PHE A 42 11.71 -4.36 5.91
N VAL A 43 12.46 -4.26 4.83
CA VAL A 43 12.01 -3.61 3.60
C VAL A 43 12.21 -4.58 2.46
N LEU A 44 11.17 -4.79 1.67
CA LEU A 44 11.27 -5.50 0.40
C LEU A 44 11.29 -4.44 -0.72
N PRO A 45 12.46 -4.09 -1.27
CA PRO A 45 12.54 -3.02 -2.28
C PRO A 45 12.02 -3.52 -3.63
N TYR A 46 11.26 -2.68 -4.33
CA TYR A 46 10.90 -2.91 -5.73
C TYR A 46 12.15 -3.02 -6.61
N GLY A 47 13.09 -2.09 -6.37
CA GLY A 47 14.40 -1.96 -7.03
C GLY A 47 14.35 -1.34 -8.41
N GLU A 48 15.54 -1.16 -9.00
CA GLU A 48 15.70 -0.66 -10.36
C GLU A 48 15.32 -1.75 -11.37
N VAL A 49 14.36 -1.45 -12.25
CA VAL A 49 13.88 -2.40 -13.26
C VAL A 49 13.80 -1.75 -14.63
N SER A 50 14.18 -2.51 -15.66
CA SER A 50 13.92 -2.11 -17.04
C SER A 50 12.42 -2.16 -17.36
N GLU A 51 12.01 -1.42 -18.39
CA GLU A 51 10.61 -1.44 -18.87
C GLU A 51 10.16 -2.85 -19.25
N ALA A 52 11.02 -3.64 -19.89
CA ALA A 52 10.73 -5.03 -20.26
C ALA A 52 10.51 -5.93 -19.03
N GLN A 53 11.32 -5.79 -17.98
CA GLN A 53 11.13 -6.53 -16.72
C GLN A 53 9.83 -6.12 -16.02
N ARG A 54 9.55 -4.81 -15.98
CA ARG A 54 8.29 -4.29 -15.40
C ARG A 54 7.08 -4.83 -16.14
N GLN A 55 7.10 -4.84 -17.47
CA GLN A 55 6.02 -5.38 -18.28
C GLN A 55 5.84 -6.88 -18.04
N ALA A 56 6.93 -7.66 -18.06
CA ALA A 56 6.86 -9.10 -17.81
C ALA A 56 6.31 -9.41 -16.40
N PHE A 57 6.67 -8.61 -15.40
CA PHE A 57 6.13 -8.71 -14.05
C PHE A 57 4.62 -8.39 -14.00
N ASP A 58 4.19 -7.30 -14.62
CA ASP A 58 2.78 -6.92 -14.71
C ASP A 58 1.94 -7.97 -15.46
N GLU A 59 2.50 -8.61 -16.50
CA GLU A 59 1.88 -9.72 -17.22
C GLU A 59 1.69 -10.94 -16.31
N GLN A 60 2.69 -11.30 -15.49
CA GLN A 60 2.53 -12.37 -14.50
C GLN A 60 1.47 -12.04 -13.46
N LEU A 61 1.44 -10.81 -12.95
CA LEU A 61 0.41 -10.37 -12.00
C LEU A 61 -1.00 -10.39 -12.61
N THR A 62 -1.12 -10.16 -13.91
CA THR A 62 -2.41 -10.12 -14.61
C THR A 62 -2.95 -11.52 -14.93
N HIS A 63 -2.07 -12.45 -15.31
CA HIS A 63 -2.48 -13.78 -15.81
C HIS A 63 -2.35 -14.89 -14.77
N ASN A 64 -1.67 -14.65 -13.65
CA ASN A 64 -1.39 -15.65 -12.64
C ASN A 64 -1.82 -15.17 -11.26
N ASP A 65 -3.06 -15.48 -10.89
CA ASP A 65 -3.74 -15.00 -9.67
C ASP A 65 -2.95 -15.24 -8.37
N HIS A 66 -2.14 -16.32 -8.32
CA HIS A 66 -1.36 -16.68 -7.14
C HIS A 66 0.11 -16.27 -7.21
N PHE A 67 0.56 -15.59 -8.28
CA PHE A 67 1.97 -15.23 -8.47
C PHE A 67 2.50 -14.39 -7.32
N LEU A 68 1.78 -13.32 -6.96
CA LEU A 68 2.14 -12.44 -5.86
C LEU A 68 2.14 -13.19 -4.51
N GLN A 69 1.12 -14.01 -4.26
CA GLN A 69 1.00 -14.78 -3.02
C GLN A 69 2.14 -15.79 -2.85
N ARG A 70 2.55 -16.46 -3.93
CA ARG A 70 3.67 -17.42 -3.91
C ARG A 70 4.98 -16.71 -3.58
N GLY A 71 5.28 -15.62 -4.28
CA GLY A 71 6.51 -14.84 -4.07
C GLY A 71 6.64 -14.27 -2.65
N LEU A 72 5.52 -13.84 -2.06
CA LEU A 72 5.46 -13.30 -0.70
C LEU A 72 5.18 -14.34 0.40
N SER A 73 5.05 -15.63 0.04
CA SER A 73 4.54 -16.66 0.96
C SER A 73 5.34 -16.77 2.27
N ALA A 74 6.67 -16.70 2.20
CA ALA A 74 7.53 -16.74 3.38
C ALA A 74 7.31 -15.54 4.32
N LEU A 75 6.94 -14.37 3.78
CA LEU A 75 6.67 -13.16 4.55
C LEU A 75 5.24 -13.18 5.12
N LEU A 76 4.25 -13.51 4.29
CA LEU A 76 2.83 -13.52 4.70
C LEU A 76 2.53 -14.58 5.76
N ASN A 77 3.30 -15.68 5.79
CA ASN A 77 3.11 -16.74 6.78
C ASN A 77 3.90 -16.52 8.08
N TYR A 78 4.66 -15.42 8.21
CA TYR A 78 5.43 -15.15 9.42
C TYR A 78 4.52 -14.66 10.57
N PRO A 79 4.39 -15.40 11.69
CA PRO A 79 3.46 -15.02 12.76
C PRO A 79 3.85 -13.69 13.42
N GLY A 80 2.88 -12.79 13.57
CA GLY A 80 3.08 -11.48 14.22
C GLY A 80 3.81 -10.44 13.35
N LEU A 81 3.94 -10.71 12.05
CA LEU A 81 4.42 -9.74 11.08
C LEU A 81 3.28 -8.82 10.63
N ILE A 82 3.51 -7.51 10.67
CA ILE A 82 2.65 -6.52 10.00
C ILE A 82 3.28 -6.18 8.66
N THR A 83 2.53 -6.38 7.58
CA THR A 83 2.98 -6.07 6.23
C THR A 83 2.30 -4.82 5.71
N ILE A 84 3.08 -3.82 5.32
CA ILE A 84 2.57 -2.56 4.76
C ILE A 84 3.00 -2.51 3.30
N ALA A 85 2.04 -2.49 2.37
CA ALA A 85 2.31 -2.30 0.96
C ALA A 85 2.01 -0.85 0.56
N ASP A 86 3.05 -0.11 0.15
CA ASP A 86 2.89 1.20 -0.46
C ASP A 86 2.67 1.01 -1.96
N MET A 87 1.62 1.60 -2.51
CA MET A 87 1.27 1.44 -3.91
C MET A 87 1.12 2.81 -4.56
N PRO A 88 1.69 3.01 -5.76
CA PRO A 88 1.45 4.23 -6.51
C PRO A 88 -0.06 4.38 -6.78
N PRO A 89 -0.58 5.62 -6.82
CA PRO A 89 -2.00 5.85 -7.03
C PRO A 89 -2.42 5.39 -8.44
N GLY A 90 -3.60 4.78 -8.52
CA GLY A 90 -4.24 4.38 -9.78
C GLY A 90 -4.37 2.87 -9.98
N PRO A 91 -5.20 2.45 -10.96
CA PRO A 91 -5.42 1.02 -11.22
C PRO A 91 -4.14 0.38 -11.77
N SER A 92 -3.70 -0.70 -11.13
CA SER A 92 -2.56 -1.50 -11.59
C SER A 92 -2.77 -2.99 -11.31
N PRO A 93 -2.14 -3.90 -12.07
CA PRO A 93 -2.18 -5.34 -11.79
C PRO A 93 -1.71 -5.67 -10.37
N ALA A 94 -0.66 -4.97 -9.91
CA ALA A 94 -0.14 -5.12 -8.56
C ALA A 94 -1.16 -4.71 -7.49
N LEU A 95 -1.87 -3.58 -7.67
CA LEU A 95 -2.91 -3.16 -6.74
C LEU A 95 -4.06 -4.18 -6.69
N LYS A 96 -4.48 -4.71 -7.85
CA LYS A 96 -5.53 -5.75 -7.94
C LYS A 96 -5.11 -7.03 -7.22
N ALA A 97 -3.89 -7.50 -7.46
CA ALA A 97 -3.35 -8.71 -6.81
C ALA A 97 -3.20 -8.53 -5.30
N LEU A 98 -2.70 -7.38 -4.84
CA LEU A 98 -2.60 -7.05 -3.41
C LEU A 98 -3.96 -6.92 -2.75
N THR A 99 -4.97 -6.41 -3.45
CA THR A 99 -6.32 -6.26 -2.89
C THR A 99 -6.90 -7.60 -2.46
N GLY A 100 -6.62 -8.69 -3.18
CA GLY A 100 -7.05 -10.03 -2.75
C GLY A 100 -6.34 -10.53 -1.48
N LEU A 101 -5.13 -10.03 -1.19
CA LEU A 101 -4.32 -10.47 -0.05
C LEU A 101 -4.48 -9.58 1.18
N ALA A 102 -4.69 -8.27 0.97
CA ALA A 102 -4.72 -7.28 2.03
C ALA A 102 -5.89 -7.52 2.99
N ASP A 103 -5.59 -7.51 4.29
CA ASP A 103 -6.59 -7.57 5.34
C ASP A 103 -7.28 -6.22 5.56
N LEU A 104 -6.54 -5.13 5.30
CA LEU A 104 -6.92 -3.73 5.53
C LEU A 104 -6.41 -2.84 4.39
N HIS A 105 -7.22 -1.89 3.95
CA HIS A 105 -6.80 -0.85 3.01
C HIS A 105 -6.78 0.53 3.68
N LEU A 106 -5.66 1.23 3.58
CA LEU A 106 -5.52 2.62 4.04
C LEU A 106 -5.40 3.55 2.84
N ILE A 107 -6.25 4.57 2.79
CA ILE A 107 -6.28 5.54 1.69
C ILE A 107 -5.87 6.90 2.24
N PRO A 108 -4.63 7.35 2.01
CA PRO A 108 -4.19 8.66 2.43
C PRO A 108 -4.84 9.74 1.55
N LEU A 109 -5.44 10.73 2.19
CA LEU A 109 -6.01 11.93 1.57
C LEU A 109 -5.32 13.16 2.16
N LEU A 110 -5.07 14.18 1.34
CA LEU A 110 -4.61 15.46 1.86
C LEU A 110 -5.80 16.30 2.33
N ALA A 111 -5.59 17.16 3.31
CA ALA A 111 -6.60 18.12 3.77
C ALA A 111 -6.78 19.30 2.79
N ASP A 112 -7.06 19.01 1.52
CA ASP A 112 -7.28 19.99 0.44
C ASP A 112 -8.53 19.68 -0.42
N SER A 113 -8.95 20.66 -1.22
CA SER A 113 -10.15 20.57 -2.05
C SER A 113 -10.03 19.59 -3.22
N ALA A 114 -8.82 19.28 -3.68
CA ALA A 114 -8.58 18.29 -4.71
C ALA A 114 -8.83 16.87 -4.18
N SER A 115 -8.35 16.59 -2.96
CA SER A 115 -8.58 15.34 -2.23
C SER A 115 -10.06 15.15 -1.87
N MET A 116 -10.79 16.23 -1.59
CA MET A 116 -12.25 16.18 -1.45
C MET A 116 -12.97 15.68 -2.71
N SER A 117 -12.47 16.03 -3.90
CA SER A 117 -13.09 15.62 -5.17
C SER A 117 -12.78 14.15 -5.54
N THR A 118 -11.65 13.62 -5.05
CA THR A 118 -11.25 12.23 -5.29
C THR A 118 -11.99 11.25 -4.38
N LEU A 119 -12.55 11.70 -3.25
CA LEU A 119 -13.45 10.90 -2.42
C LEU A 119 -14.60 10.28 -3.21
N ALA A 120 -15.28 11.09 -4.04
CA ALA A 120 -16.36 10.61 -4.90
C ALA A 120 -15.89 9.57 -5.95
N HIS A 121 -14.59 9.51 -6.25
CA HIS A 121 -13.99 8.52 -7.15
C HIS A 121 -13.55 7.26 -6.42
N VAL A 122 -13.09 7.36 -5.16
CA VAL A 122 -12.83 6.21 -4.29
C VAL A 122 -14.14 5.48 -3.98
N GLU A 123 -15.20 6.20 -3.62
CA GLU A 123 -16.53 5.64 -3.35
C GLU A 123 -17.10 4.88 -4.57
N LYS A 124 -16.75 5.33 -5.78
CA LYS A 124 -17.13 4.68 -7.04
C LYS A 124 -16.16 3.58 -7.49
N GLN A 125 -15.22 3.18 -6.63
CA GLN A 125 -14.19 2.16 -6.90
C GLN A 125 -13.32 2.46 -8.14
N ARG A 126 -13.31 3.71 -8.63
CA ARG A 126 -12.60 4.10 -9.85
C ARG A 126 -11.09 4.17 -9.67
N LEU A 127 -10.63 4.42 -8.44
CA LEU A 127 -9.21 4.53 -8.13
C LEU A 127 -8.58 3.17 -7.77
N THR A 128 -9.39 2.22 -7.32
CA THR A 128 -8.96 0.89 -6.88
C THR A 128 -9.11 -0.17 -7.98
N GLY A 129 -9.94 0.11 -9.01
CA GLY A 129 -10.18 -0.78 -10.16
C GLY A 129 -11.06 -2.00 -9.85
N ALA A 130 -11.27 -2.31 -8.57
CA ALA A 130 -12.18 -3.34 -8.07
C ALA A 130 -12.67 -2.95 -6.65
N ALA A 131 -13.67 -3.68 -6.14
CA ALA A 131 -14.09 -3.57 -4.75
C ALA A 131 -12.92 -3.94 -3.82
N LEU A 132 -12.60 -3.05 -2.89
CA LEU A 132 -11.62 -3.32 -1.83
C LEU A 132 -12.11 -4.49 -0.97
N ASN A 133 -11.18 -5.32 -0.50
CA ASN A 133 -11.51 -6.53 0.26
C ASN A 133 -12.39 -6.22 1.49
N HIS A 134 -13.35 -7.12 1.74
CA HIS A 134 -14.32 -7.07 2.83
C HIS A 134 -13.81 -7.62 4.18
N LYS A 135 -12.55 -8.08 4.30
CA LYS A 135 -12.03 -8.66 5.57
C LYS A 135 -12.15 -7.69 6.76
N HIS A 136 -11.37 -6.61 6.76
CA HIS A 136 -11.50 -5.53 7.75
C HIS A 136 -11.88 -4.18 7.12
N GLY A 137 -12.12 -4.14 5.81
CA GLY A 137 -12.59 -2.96 5.09
C GLY A 137 -11.48 -1.99 4.70
N HIS A 138 -11.88 -0.75 4.42
CA HIS A 138 -10.99 0.34 4.04
C HIS A 138 -11.21 1.55 4.94
N TYR A 139 -10.13 2.26 5.24
CA TYR A 139 -10.14 3.45 6.08
C TYR A 139 -9.42 4.59 5.39
N PHE A 140 -9.89 5.80 5.68
CA PHE A 140 -9.30 7.02 5.18
C PHE A 140 -8.41 7.64 6.25
N VAL A 141 -7.23 8.09 5.82
CA VAL A 141 -6.28 8.82 6.68
C VAL A 141 -6.16 10.23 6.12
N ILE A 142 -6.58 11.23 6.90
CA ILE A 142 -6.42 12.64 6.53
C ILE A 142 -5.00 13.06 6.93
N ASN A 143 -4.12 13.11 5.94
CA ASN A 143 -2.72 13.48 6.10
C ASN A 143 -2.51 14.99 5.88
N GLN A 144 -1.47 15.54 6.52
CA GLN A 144 -1.08 16.95 6.42
C GLN A 144 -2.22 17.94 6.76
N SER A 145 -3.08 17.61 7.72
CA SER A 145 -4.05 18.57 8.24
C SER A 145 -3.31 19.64 9.06
N ASP A 146 -3.38 20.90 8.62
CA ASP A 146 -2.79 22.03 9.37
C ASP A 146 -3.92 22.80 10.06
N SER A 147 -4.11 22.52 11.35
CA SER A 147 -5.12 23.16 12.19
C SER A 147 -4.93 24.67 12.31
N ARG A 148 -3.81 25.25 11.88
CA ARG A 148 -3.60 26.71 11.87
C ARG A 148 -4.19 27.36 10.63
N ARG A 149 -4.35 26.62 9.53
CA ARG A 149 -4.92 27.12 8.27
C ARG A 149 -6.43 26.89 8.24
N GLN A 150 -7.19 27.98 8.08
CA GLN A 150 -8.66 27.93 8.04
C GLN A 150 -9.19 26.96 6.98
N VAL A 151 -8.65 27.05 5.76
CA VAL A 151 -9.04 26.15 4.65
C VAL A 151 -8.79 24.68 4.98
N SER A 152 -7.67 24.35 5.64
CA SER A 152 -7.36 22.95 6.00
C SER A 152 -8.28 22.42 7.10
N ARG A 153 -8.64 23.26 8.08
CA ARG A 153 -9.65 22.91 9.11
C ARG A 153 -11.03 22.67 8.49
N ASP A 154 -11.47 23.58 7.63
CA ASP A 154 -12.80 23.53 7.02
C ASP A 154 -12.92 22.29 6.11
N VAL A 155 -11.87 22.00 5.31
CA VAL A 155 -11.81 20.79 4.48
C VAL A 155 -11.77 19.52 5.34
N THR A 156 -10.97 19.48 6.40
CA THR A 156 -10.89 18.31 7.30
C THR A 156 -12.25 18.02 7.94
N SER A 157 -12.94 19.05 8.43
CA SER A 157 -14.26 18.92 9.06
C SER A 157 -15.30 18.41 8.07
N LEU A 158 -15.27 18.90 6.83
CA LEU A 158 -16.14 18.44 5.76
C LEU A 158 -15.82 17.01 5.31
N MET A 159 -14.53 16.61 5.30
CA MET A 159 -14.11 15.22 5.04
C MET A 159 -14.65 14.29 6.11
N GLU A 160 -14.52 14.66 7.38
CA GLU A 160 -15.03 13.87 8.51
C GLU A 160 -16.55 13.71 8.46
N GLU A 161 -17.30 14.77 8.13
CA GLU A 161 -18.75 14.71 7.96
C GLU A 161 -19.16 13.75 6.83
N LYS A 162 -18.46 13.79 5.69
CA LYS A 162 -18.74 12.92 4.54
C LYS A 162 -18.33 11.46 4.75
N LEU A 163 -17.21 11.23 5.41
CA LEU A 163 -16.64 9.89 5.61
C LEU A 163 -17.20 9.17 6.84
N GLY A 164 -17.82 9.89 7.77
CA GLY A 164 -18.39 9.33 8.99
C GLY A 164 -17.36 8.57 9.84
N ARG A 165 -17.72 7.39 10.38
CA ARG A 165 -16.84 6.57 11.26
C ARG A 165 -15.68 5.88 10.53
N ALA A 166 -15.49 6.08 9.23
CA ALA A 166 -14.43 5.46 8.43
C ALA A 166 -13.09 6.23 8.46
N THR A 167 -13.00 7.34 9.18
CA THR A 167 -11.75 8.08 9.41
C THR A 167 -10.93 7.38 10.48
N ALA A 168 -9.81 6.78 10.07
CA ALA A 168 -8.84 6.25 11.00
C ALA A 168 -7.81 7.35 11.29
N TRP A 169 -7.84 7.82 12.54
CA TRP A 169 -6.75 8.52 13.22
C TRP A 169 -6.69 10.06 13.08
N ARG A 170 -6.44 10.69 14.24
CA ARG A 170 -6.22 12.12 14.46
C ARG A 170 -4.87 12.22 15.13
N ASP A 171 -3.96 13.03 14.60
CA ASP A 171 -2.70 13.34 15.30
C ASP A 171 -3.02 14.05 16.61
N PRO A 172 -2.70 13.49 17.79
CA PRO A 172 -2.79 14.23 19.03
C PRO A 172 -1.49 15.05 19.17
N SER A 173 -1.67 16.36 18.97
CA SER A 173 -0.76 17.50 19.24
C SER A 173 0.35 17.80 18.24
#